data_AF-A0A1X0S231-F1
#
_entry.id   AF-A0A1X0S231-F1
#
_cell.length_a   1.000
_cell.length_b   1.000
_cell.length_c   1.000
_cell.angle_alpha   90.00
_cell.angle_beta   90.00
_cell.angle_gamma   90.00
#
_symmetry.space_group_name_H-M   'P 1'
#
loop_
_entity.id
_entity.type
_entity.pdbx_description
1 polymer ?
#
loop_
_entity_poly.entity_id
_entity_poly.type
_entity_poly.pdbx_seq_one_letter_code
_entity_poly.pdbx_strand_id
1 'polypeptide(L)'
;MTSIVPPPLGLGRPSQKSKRYKLKIIQNPIRARSCGFGEKDRRPIDPPPILQLFIERSDGILQNAVEDTSNVSLFVVQCDLYSEDGQDHRGHVYNPSSTVNANDSSKGTLVSFVDPQPIRSLMGAVVSNAYQLNDERDQPGIFFVFQDLSVRIEGKFRLKFVFMNLAAGYRHV
;
A
#
# COMPACT_ATOMS: atom_id res chain seq x y z
N MET A 1 -7.60 -28.06 16.88
CA MET A 1 -8.14 -27.34 18.05
C MET A 1 -7.78 -25.86 17.88
N THR A 2 -8.72 -25.04 17.43
CA THR A 2 -8.51 -23.60 17.21
C THR A 2 -8.68 -22.86 18.54
N SER A 3 -7.61 -22.31 19.10
CA SER A 3 -7.69 -21.55 20.36
C SER A 3 -8.24 -20.16 20.07
N ILE A 4 -9.39 -19.85 20.66
CA ILE A 4 -9.98 -18.51 20.63
C ILE A 4 -9.38 -17.76 21.82
N VAL A 5 -8.36 -16.93 21.58
CA VAL A 5 -7.84 -16.03 22.61
C VAL A 5 -8.86 -14.90 22.80
N PRO A 6 -9.45 -14.73 24.00
CA PRO A 6 -10.40 -13.67 24.25
C PRO A 6 -9.72 -12.29 24.20
N PRO A 7 -10.44 -11.22 23.81
CA PRO A 7 -9.88 -9.88 23.80
C PRO A 7 -9.43 -9.47 25.22
N PRO A 8 -8.29 -8.79 25.36
CA PRO A 8 -7.62 -8.53 26.65
C PRO A 8 -8.43 -7.70 27.65
N LEU A 9 -9.53 -7.06 27.20
CA LEU A 9 -10.35 -6.17 28.01
C LEU A 9 -11.80 -6.64 28.19
N GLY A 10 -12.18 -7.81 27.67
CA GLY A 10 -13.56 -8.32 27.79
C GLY A 10 -14.64 -7.44 27.15
N LEU A 11 -14.25 -6.33 26.50
CA LEU A 11 -15.15 -5.49 25.73
C LEU A 11 -15.69 -6.32 24.57
N GLY A 12 -17.02 -6.46 24.51
CA GLY A 12 -17.67 -7.03 23.34
C GLY A 12 -17.19 -6.28 22.11
N ARG A 13 -16.58 -6.99 21.14
CA ARG A 13 -16.21 -6.37 19.86
C ARG A 13 -17.51 -5.80 19.28
N PRO A 14 -17.65 -4.46 19.15
CA PRO A 14 -18.89 -3.89 18.63
C PRO A 14 -19.18 -4.56 17.30
N SER A 15 -20.36 -5.17 17.22
CA SER A 15 -20.82 -6.04 16.15
C SER A 15 -20.30 -5.63 14.77
N GLN A 16 -19.18 -6.21 14.33
CA GLN A 16 -18.83 -6.20 12.93
C GLN A 16 -19.68 -7.29 12.30
N LYS A 17 -20.89 -6.93 11.83
CA LYS A 17 -21.48 -7.68 10.72
C LYS A 17 -20.34 -7.89 9.72
N SER A 18 -20.07 -9.14 9.34
CA SER A 18 -18.97 -9.47 8.43
C SER A 18 -19.23 -8.84 7.06
N LYS A 19 -18.93 -7.55 6.91
CA LYS A 19 -19.04 -6.83 5.65
C LYS A 19 -17.89 -7.28 4.77
N ARG A 20 -18.22 -7.70 3.56
CA ARG A 20 -17.22 -7.97 2.53
C ARG A 20 -16.91 -6.66 1.84
N TYR A 21 -15.65 -6.26 1.88
CA TYR A 21 -15.19 -5.04 1.21
C TYR A 21 -14.52 -5.41 -0.10
N LYS A 22 -14.72 -4.60 -1.13
CA LYS A 22 -14.06 -4.75 -2.43
C LYS A 22 -13.45 -3.41 -2.82
N LEU A 23 -12.15 -3.43 -3.11
CA LEU A 23 -11.46 -2.30 -3.70
C LEU A 23 -11.56 -2.37 -5.22
N LYS A 24 -11.86 -1.24 -5.84
CA LYS A 24 -11.78 -1.05 -7.30
C LYS A 24 -10.79 0.05 -7.60
N ILE A 25 -9.86 -0.20 -8.52
CA ILE A 25 -8.98 0.84 -9.05
C ILE A 25 -9.80 1.66 -10.06
N ILE A 26 -9.96 2.95 -9.80
CA ILE A 26 -10.66 3.88 -10.70
C ILE A 26 -9.68 4.65 -11.58
N GLN A 27 -8.47 4.92 -11.08
CA GLN A 27 -7.36 5.48 -11.84
C GLN A 27 -6.15 4.57 -11.72
N ASN A 28 -5.70 4.01 -12.86
CA ASN A 28 -4.56 3.09 -12.89
C ASN A 28 -3.24 3.87 -13.00
N PRO A 29 -2.18 3.43 -12.32
CA PRO A 29 -0.83 3.90 -12.63
C PRO A 29 -0.44 3.47 -14.04
N ILE A 30 0.13 4.38 -14.83
CA ILE A 30 0.53 4.09 -16.22
C ILE A 30 2.05 4.03 -16.34
N ARG A 31 2.75 5.01 -15.76
CA ARG A 31 4.21 5.12 -15.86
C ARG A 31 4.81 5.69 -14.58
N ALA A 32 6.08 5.41 -14.40
CA ALA A 32 6.89 5.96 -13.32
C ALA A 32 8.28 6.26 -13.87
N ARG A 33 8.98 7.21 -13.25
CA ARG A 33 10.43 7.36 -13.43
C ARG A 33 11.11 6.79 -12.20
N SER A 34 12.07 5.89 -12.40
CA SER A 34 12.87 5.34 -11.32
C SER A 34 13.64 6.48 -10.62
N CYS A 35 13.55 6.54 -9.30
CA CYS A 35 14.19 7.57 -8.48
C CYS A 35 15.65 7.22 -8.13
N GLY A 36 16.05 5.96 -8.38
CA GLY A 36 17.33 5.43 -7.95
C GLY A 36 17.46 5.37 -6.42
N PHE A 37 18.70 5.45 -5.96
CA PHE A 37 19.07 5.29 -4.55
C PHE A 37 19.20 6.61 -3.79
N GLY A 38 19.20 7.75 -4.49
CA GLY A 38 19.18 9.09 -3.89
C GLY A 38 17.76 9.63 -3.67
N GLU A 39 17.65 10.71 -2.90
CA GLU A 39 16.34 11.36 -2.63
C GLU A 39 16.05 12.55 -3.57
N LYS A 40 17.04 13.03 -4.32
CA LYS A 40 16.96 14.31 -5.07
C LYS A 40 16.12 14.27 -6.35
N ASP A 41 15.97 13.13 -7.04
CA ASP A 41 15.18 13.00 -8.29
C ASP A 41 13.92 12.17 -8.07
N ARG A 42 13.25 12.40 -6.93
CA ARG A 42 12.02 11.70 -6.60
C ARG A 42 10.86 12.20 -7.46
N ARG A 43 10.23 11.27 -8.19
CA ARG A 43 9.06 11.56 -9.05
C ARG A 43 7.92 10.60 -8.73
N PRO A 44 6.72 11.11 -8.44
CA PRO A 44 5.59 10.25 -8.21
C PRO A 44 5.19 9.51 -9.48
N ILE A 45 4.50 8.39 -9.31
CA ILE A 45 3.86 7.61 -10.36
C ILE A 45 2.76 8.47 -10.99
N ASP A 46 2.70 8.43 -12.32
CA ASP A 46 1.79 9.24 -13.12
C ASP A 46 0.95 8.36 -14.07
N PRO A 47 -0.39 8.51 -14.06
CA PRO A 47 -1.19 9.25 -13.10
C PRO A 47 -1.23 8.55 -11.73
N PRO A 48 -1.56 9.27 -10.63
CA PRO A 48 -1.56 8.69 -9.29
C PRO A 48 -2.64 7.61 -9.15
N PRO A 49 -2.37 6.46 -8.52
CA PRO A 49 -3.41 5.46 -8.29
C PRO A 49 -4.54 6.01 -7.41
N ILE A 50 -5.77 5.83 -7.86
CA ILE A 50 -6.97 6.15 -7.07
C ILE A 50 -7.84 4.90 -6.98
N LEU A 51 -8.22 4.54 -5.77
CA LEU A 51 -9.09 3.40 -5.49
C LEU A 51 -10.39 3.85 -4.86
N GLN A 52 -11.47 3.12 -5.12
CA GLN A 52 -12.77 3.31 -4.51
C GLN A 52 -13.18 2.04 -3.74
N LEU A 53 -13.75 2.23 -2.55
CA LEU A 53 -14.25 1.15 -1.69
C LEU A 53 -15.73 0.86 -1.98
N PHE A 54 -16.04 -0.42 -2.13
CA PHE A 54 -17.39 -0.93 -2.23
C PHE A 54 -17.65 -1.96 -1.12
N ILE A 55 -18.90 -2.08 -0.71
CA ILE A 55 -19.38 -3.17 0.15
C ILE A 55 -20.09 -4.18 -0.73
N GLU A 56 -19.65 -5.43 -0.67
CA GLU A 56 -20.29 -6.55 -1.34
C GLU A 56 -21.37 -7.14 -0.44
N ARG A 57 -22.62 -7.02 -0.88
CA ARG A 57 -23.79 -7.60 -0.21
C ARG A 57 -23.83 -9.12 -0.35
N SER A 58 -24.77 -9.77 0.35
CA SER A 58 -24.96 -11.23 0.29
C SER A 58 -25.34 -11.74 -1.11
N ASP A 59 -25.98 -10.91 -1.91
CA ASP A 59 -26.37 -11.15 -3.31
C ASP A 59 -25.20 -10.97 -4.31
N GLY A 60 -24.02 -10.53 -3.84
CA GLY A 60 -22.85 -10.25 -4.68
C GLY A 60 -22.88 -8.88 -5.36
N ILE A 61 -23.91 -8.06 -5.11
CA ILE A 61 -24.00 -6.71 -5.65
C ILE A 61 -23.06 -5.78 -4.86
N LEU A 62 -22.32 -4.95 -5.59
CA LEU A 62 -21.45 -3.93 -5.01
C LEU A 62 -22.27 -2.67 -4.75
N GLN A 63 -22.32 -2.25 -3.49
CA GLN A 63 -22.92 -0.99 -3.07
C GLN A 63 -21.83 0.00 -2.66
N ASN A 64 -22.10 1.30 -2.88
CA ASN A 64 -21.26 2.38 -2.37
C ASN A 64 -21.14 2.27 -0.85
N ALA A 65 -19.90 2.25 -0.36
CA ALA A 65 -19.61 2.03 1.05
C ALA A 65 -20.04 3.19 1.97
N VAL A 66 -20.37 4.36 1.40
CA VAL A 66 -20.75 5.59 2.12
C VAL A 66 -22.05 5.42 2.91
N GLU A 67 -23.07 4.79 2.32
CA GLU A 67 -24.40 4.67 2.95
C GLU A 67 -24.37 3.86 4.25
N ASP A 68 -23.42 2.93 4.33
CA ASP A 68 -23.35 1.92 5.36
C ASP A 68 -22.23 2.17 6.39
N THR A 69 -21.39 3.18 6.17
CA THR A 69 -20.17 3.42 6.97
C THR A 69 -20.20 4.81 7.59
N SER A 70 -20.55 4.89 8.87
CA SER A 70 -20.57 6.13 9.64
C SER A 70 -19.19 6.61 10.11
N ASN A 71 -18.15 5.76 10.06
CA ASN A 71 -16.79 6.15 10.40
C ASN A 71 -15.75 5.47 9.49
N VAL A 72 -15.13 6.27 8.63
CA VAL A 72 -14.06 5.84 7.70
C VAL A 72 -12.66 6.09 8.23
N SER A 73 -12.52 6.73 9.40
CA SER A 73 -11.23 7.17 9.96
C SER A 73 -10.26 6.03 10.25
N LEU A 74 -10.79 4.80 10.35
CA LEU A 74 -10.03 3.58 10.63
C LEU A 74 -9.83 2.71 9.38
N PHE A 75 -10.20 3.21 8.20
CA PHE A 75 -9.98 2.54 6.93
C PHE A 75 -8.67 3.03 6.31
N VAL A 76 -7.77 2.08 6.08
CA VAL A 76 -6.46 2.34 5.49
C VAL A 76 -6.22 1.37 4.34
N VAL A 77 -5.53 1.84 3.31
CA VAL A 77 -5.04 0.99 2.22
C VAL A 77 -3.53 1.10 2.17
N GLN A 78 -2.84 -0.03 2.21
CA GLN A 78 -1.41 -0.13 1.95
C GLN A 78 -1.16 -0.52 0.50
N CYS A 79 -0.10 0.03 -0.10
CA CYS A 79 0.38 -0.31 -1.42
C CYS A 79 1.74 -1.02 -1.33
N ASP A 80 1.83 -2.19 -1.96
CA ASP A 80 3.06 -2.97 -2.11
C ASP A 80 3.42 -3.14 -3.59
N LEU A 81 4.71 -3.40 -3.86
CA LEU A 81 5.23 -3.60 -5.22
C LEU A 81 5.42 -5.08 -5.50
N TYR A 82 4.91 -5.53 -6.64
CA TYR A 82 5.03 -6.90 -7.14
C TYR A 82 5.66 -6.92 -8.54
N SER A 83 6.21 -8.06 -8.92
CA SER A 83 6.67 -8.35 -10.28
C SER A 83 5.55 -8.20 -11.33
N GLU A 84 5.93 -8.14 -12.61
CA GLU A 84 4.99 -8.01 -13.74
C GLU A 84 3.94 -9.13 -13.80
N ASP A 85 4.28 -10.34 -13.34
CA ASP A 85 3.39 -11.50 -13.25
C ASP A 85 2.55 -11.52 -11.94
N GLY A 86 2.85 -10.65 -10.98
CA GLY A 86 2.13 -10.54 -9.71
C GLY A 86 2.45 -11.65 -8.69
N GLN A 87 3.46 -12.49 -8.94
CA GLN A 87 3.80 -13.62 -8.06
C GLN A 87 4.80 -13.21 -6.97
N ASP A 88 5.84 -12.46 -7.34
CA ASP A 88 6.93 -12.12 -6.44
C ASP A 88 6.73 -10.75 -5.79
N HIS A 89 6.86 -10.72 -4.47
CA HIS A 89 6.91 -9.47 -3.71
C HIS A 89 8.25 -8.76 -3.95
N ARG A 90 8.22 -7.57 -4.55
CA ARG A 90 9.39 -6.74 -4.90
C ARG A 90 9.55 -5.55 -3.95
N GLY A 91 9.24 -5.75 -2.67
CA GLY A 91 9.26 -4.68 -1.67
C GLY A 91 10.65 -4.14 -1.29
N HIS A 92 11.72 -4.91 -1.54
CA HIS A 92 13.09 -4.52 -1.19
C HIS A 92 14.06 -4.68 -2.35
N VAL A 93 15.05 -3.79 -2.40
CA VAL A 93 16.16 -3.77 -3.36
C VAL A 93 17.47 -3.51 -2.64
N TYR A 94 18.56 -4.00 -3.20
CA TYR A 94 19.90 -3.78 -2.66
C TYR A 94 20.53 -2.55 -3.30
N ASN A 95 21.09 -1.67 -2.46
CA ASN A 95 21.87 -0.53 -2.95
C ASN A 95 23.33 -0.97 -3.10
N PRO A 96 23.89 -1.10 -4.32
CA PRO A 96 25.30 -1.48 -4.47
C PRO A 96 26.25 -0.44 -3.85
N SER A 97 25.85 0.83 -3.78
CA SER A 97 26.63 1.91 -3.18
C SER A 97 26.65 1.88 -1.65
N SER A 98 25.83 1.07 -0.97
CA SER A 98 25.92 0.93 0.50
C SER A 98 27.14 0.11 0.94
N THR A 99 27.83 -0.54 0.01
CA THR A 99 29.03 -1.32 0.31
C THR A 99 30.27 -0.44 0.41
N VAL A 100 30.30 0.75 -0.21
CA VAL A 100 31.45 1.67 -0.17
C VAL A 100 31.31 2.63 1.02
N ASN A 101 32.18 2.50 2.02
CA ASN A 101 32.30 3.48 3.11
C ASN A 101 32.65 4.85 2.52
N ALA A 102 31.73 5.82 2.62
CA ALA A 102 31.93 7.19 2.12
C ALA A 102 33.09 7.97 2.77
N ASN A 103 33.75 7.39 3.78
CA ASN A 103 34.90 7.98 4.47
C ASN A 103 36.27 7.55 3.94
N ASP A 104 36.36 6.58 3.01
CA ASP A 104 37.65 6.17 2.45
C ASP A 104 37.81 6.67 1.02
N SER A 105 38.51 7.79 0.88
CA SER A 105 38.78 8.46 -0.41
C SER A 105 39.89 7.76 -1.21
N SER A 106 40.33 6.57 -0.79
CA SER A 106 41.39 5.85 -1.48
C SER A 106 40.82 5.09 -2.69
N LYS A 107 41.14 5.61 -3.89
CA LYS A 107 40.90 4.96 -5.18
C LYS A 107 41.52 3.55 -5.17
N GLY A 108 40.70 2.52 -4.95
CA GLY A 108 41.16 1.14 -5.01
C GLY A 108 40.01 0.15 -5.06
N THR A 109 40.10 -0.81 -5.96
CA THR A 109 39.20 -1.96 -6.13
C THR A 109 39.26 -2.88 -4.90
N LEU A 110 38.67 -2.47 -3.78
CA LEU A 110 38.48 -3.33 -2.62
C LEU A 110 37.01 -3.73 -2.54
N VAL A 111 36.76 -5.04 -2.68
CA VAL A 111 35.50 -5.68 -2.31
C VAL A 111 35.23 -5.37 -0.84
N SER A 112 34.22 -4.56 -0.58
CA SER A 112 33.76 -4.31 0.78
C SER A 112 33.12 -5.58 1.35
N PHE A 113 33.54 -5.96 2.55
CA PHE A 113 32.96 -7.06 3.33
C PHE A 113 31.65 -6.67 4.03
N VAL A 114 31.09 -5.48 3.73
CA VAL A 114 29.83 -5.02 4.29
C VAL A 114 28.69 -5.52 3.40
N ASP A 115 27.83 -6.37 3.95
CA ASP A 115 26.65 -6.85 3.25
C ASP A 115 25.75 -5.67 2.82
N PRO A 116 25.32 -5.61 1.55
CA PRO A 116 24.48 -4.52 1.06
C PRO A 116 23.17 -4.49 1.85
N GLN A 117 22.83 -3.32 2.37
CA GLN A 117 21.62 -3.17 3.18
C GLN A 117 20.38 -3.12 2.26
N PRO A 118 19.35 -3.94 2.53
CA PRO A 118 18.12 -3.89 1.77
C PRO A 118 17.37 -2.61 2.08
N ILE A 119 16.92 -1.91 1.04
CA ILE A 119 16.07 -0.72 1.16
C ILE A 119 14.73 -0.97 0.48
N ARG A 120 13.68 -0.24 0.88
CA ARG A 120 12.37 -0.37 0.24
C ARG A 120 12.39 0.12 -1.21
N SER A 121 11.80 -0.67 -2.10
CA SER A 121 11.66 -0.35 -3.53
C SER A 121 10.67 0.80 -3.77
N LEU A 122 9.57 0.82 -3.01
CA LEU A 122 8.62 1.93 -2.99
C LEU A 122 9.11 3.04 -2.05
N MET A 123 8.83 4.28 -2.44
CA MET A 123 9.12 5.48 -1.68
C MET A 123 7.90 6.39 -1.59
N GLY A 124 7.86 7.21 -0.54
CA GLY A 124 6.77 8.15 -0.27
C GLY A 124 5.65 7.53 0.57
N ALA A 125 4.44 8.04 0.39
CA ALA A 125 3.24 7.57 1.07
C ALA A 125 2.74 6.24 0.48
N VAL A 126 3.25 5.13 1.02
CA VAL A 126 2.79 3.76 0.69
C VAL A 126 1.48 3.37 1.38
N VAL A 127 0.96 4.22 2.26
CA VAL A 127 -0.34 4.04 2.92
C VAL A 127 -1.21 5.26 2.65
N SER A 128 -2.48 5.03 2.30
CA SER A 128 -3.50 6.07 2.17
C SER A 128 -4.61 5.84 3.18
N ASN A 129 -5.04 6.93 3.82
CA ASN A 129 -6.31 6.98 4.55
C ASN A 129 -7.49 6.99 3.58
N ALA A 130 -8.68 6.69 4.09
CA ALA A 130 -9.94 6.85 3.37
C ALA A 130 -10.37 8.32 3.33
N TYR A 131 -10.84 8.75 2.17
CA TYR A 131 -11.43 10.07 1.93
C TYR A 131 -12.85 9.89 1.41
N GLN A 132 -13.81 10.58 2.02
CA GLN A 132 -15.16 10.68 1.46
C GLN A 132 -15.17 11.83 0.45
N LEU A 133 -15.30 11.50 -0.83
CA LEU A 133 -15.29 12.46 -1.94
C LEU A 133 -16.50 12.20 -2.85
N ASN A 134 -16.76 13.10 -3.77
CA ASN A 134 -17.69 12.86 -4.87
C ASN A 134 -16.91 12.40 -6.10
N ASP A 135 -17.48 11.48 -6.88
CA ASP A 135 -16.94 11.10 -8.18
C ASP A 135 -17.26 12.17 -9.26
N GLU A 136 -16.86 11.89 -10.51
CA GLU A 136 -17.10 12.78 -11.66
C GLU A 136 -18.59 12.98 -11.99
N ARG A 137 -19.49 12.22 -11.36
CA ARG A 137 -20.96 12.28 -11.53
C ARG A 137 -21.64 12.80 -10.27
N ASP A 138 -20.89 13.48 -9.40
CA ASP A 138 -21.33 13.99 -8.10
C ASP A 138 -21.88 12.91 -7.14
N GLN A 139 -21.49 11.65 -7.30
CA GLN A 139 -21.91 10.57 -6.41
C GLN A 139 -20.91 10.40 -5.26
N PRO A 140 -21.38 10.35 -4.01
CA PRO A 140 -20.50 10.19 -2.85
C PRO A 140 -19.88 8.78 -2.83
N GLY A 141 -18.58 8.72 -2.59
CA GLY A 141 -17.80 7.49 -2.49
C GLY A 141 -16.70 7.58 -1.43
N ILE A 142 -16.14 6.42 -1.06
CA ILE A 142 -14.94 6.34 -0.22
C ILE A 142 -13.75 6.03 -1.13
N PHE A 143 -12.77 6.93 -1.15
CA PHE A 143 -11.62 6.87 -2.04
C PHE A 143 -10.29 6.81 -1.26
N PHE A 144 -9.28 6.22 -1.90
CA PHE A 144 -7.90 6.20 -1.44
C PHE A 144 -7.02 6.74 -2.55
N VAL A 145 -6.19 7.75 -2.25
CA VAL A 145 -5.44 8.52 -3.23
C VAL A 145 -3.95 8.38 -2.97
N PHE A 146 -3.22 7.80 -3.92
CA PHE A 146 -1.78 7.59 -3.85
C PHE A 146 -1.03 8.62 -4.70
N GLN A 147 -1.14 9.89 -4.32
CA GLN A 147 -0.48 11.00 -5.03
C GLN A 147 1.04 11.06 -4.82
N ASP A 148 1.53 10.41 -3.77
CA ASP A 148 2.90 10.51 -3.31
C ASP A 148 3.60 9.13 -3.33
N LEU A 149 3.46 8.39 -4.42
CA LEU A 149 4.06 7.05 -4.57
C LEU A 149 5.15 7.06 -5.63
N SER A 150 6.35 6.60 -5.30
CA SER A 150 7.51 6.55 -6.22
C SER A 150 8.19 5.18 -6.19
N VAL A 151 8.90 4.82 -7.27
CA VAL A 151 9.64 3.55 -7.38
C VAL A 151 11.13 3.87 -7.54
N ARG A 152 12.00 3.17 -6.80
CA ARG A 152 13.46 3.34 -6.89
C ARG A 152 14.07 2.71 -8.13
N ILE A 153 13.61 1.52 -8.46
CA ILE A 153 14.17 0.68 -9.51
C ILE A 153 13.43 0.84 -10.82
N GLU A 154 14.15 0.63 -11.92
CA GLU A 154 13.57 0.48 -13.24
C GLU A 154 12.99 -0.94 -13.43
N GLY A 155 12.00 -1.05 -14.30
CA GLY A 155 11.35 -2.32 -14.62
C GLY A 155 9.84 -2.20 -14.79
N LYS A 156 9.21 -3.34 -15.04
CA LYS A 156 7.76 -3.48 -15.09
C LYS A 156 7.26 -4.14 -13.82
N PHE A 157 6.24 -3.54 -13.22
CA PHE A 157 5.74 -3.95 -11.92
C PHE A 157 4.22 -3.85 -11.86
N ARG A 158 3.64 -4.52 -10.87
CA ARG A 158 2.25 -4.34 -10.46
C ARG A 158 2.20 -3.77 -9.06
N LEU A 159 1.24 -2.87 -8.81
CA LEU A 159 0.93 -2.41 -7.46
C LEU A 159 -0.16 -3.29 -6.88
N LYS A 160 0.07 -3.77 -5.65
CA LYS A 160 -0.92 -4.50 -4.88
C LYS A 160 -1.45 -3.60 -3.78
N PHE A 161 -2.77 -3.44 -3.73
CA PHE A 161 -3.44 -2.63 -2.72
C PHE A 161 -4.14 -3.54 -1.71
N VAL A 162 -3.86 -3.31 -0.43
CA VAL A 162 -4.36 -4.11 0.69
C VAL A 162 -5.20 -3.21 1.59
N PHE A 163 -6.51 -3.45 1.61
CA PHE A 163 -7.43 -2.76 2.50
C PHE A 163 -7.40 -3.35 3.91
N MET A 164 -7.42 -2.48 4.91
CA MET A 164 -7.54 -2.85 6.32
C MET A 164 -8.56 -1.93 7.00
N ASN A 165 -9.47 -2.56 7.77
CA ASN A 165 -10.35 -1.87 8.69
C ASN A 165 -9.81 -2.06 10.12
N LEU A 166 -9.18 -1.02 10.66
CA LEU A 166 -8.57 -1.06 11.99
C LEU A 166 -9.60 -1.14 13.11
N ALA A 167 -10.87 -0.76 12.86
CA ALA A 167 -11.96 -0.91 13.81
C ALA A 167 -12.41 -2.36 13.98
N ALA A 168 -12.14 -3.22 12.99
CA ALA A 168 -12.67 -4.59 12.98
C ALA A 168 -12.02 -5.51 14.02
N GLY A 169 -10.89 -5.11 14.60
CA GLY A 169 -10.10 -5.92 15.52
C GLY A 169 -9.49 -7.14 14.82
N TYR A 170 -8.19 -7.38 15.05
CA TYR A 170 -7.47 -8.50 14.47
C TYR A 170 -8.18 -9.83 14.79
N ARG A 171 -8.55 -10.59 13.76
CA ARG A 171 -8.96 -11.99 13.89
C ARG A 171 -7.76 -12.79 13.44
N HIS A 172 -6.88 -13.15 14.38
CA HIS A 172 -5.86 -14.16 14.10
C HIS A 172 -6.61 -15.43 13.70
N VAL A 173 -6.37 -15.90 12.49
CA VAL A 173 -6.74 -17.25 12.04
C VAL A 173 -5.70 -18.21 12.57
#